data_AF-A0A8C0U9I6-F1
#
_entry.id   AF-A0A8C0U9I6-F1
#
_cell.length_a   1.000
_cell.length_b   1.000
_cell.length_c   1.000
_cell.angle_alpha   90.00
_cell.angle_beta   90.00
_cell.angle_gamma   90.00
#
_symmetry.space_group_name_H-M   'P 1'
#
loop_
_entity.id
_entity.type
_entity.pdbx_description
1 polymer ?
#
loop_
_entity_poly.entity_id
_entity_poly.type
_entity_poly.pdbx_seq_one_letter_code
_entity_poly.pdbx_strand_id
1 'polypeptide(L)'
;LNHTTDAPVAVETLDDVPEHVLRGLPEDVRLFPSAVDKTRLGVWATKSILKGKKFGPFVGDKKKRSQVKSNVYMWEVYYPNLGWMCVDATDPEKGNWLRYINWARSGKEQNLFPLEINRTIYYKSLKVSLKKEILLFLIQNSPLASDWKKQSENTLCSVMIENRIWSPPAPSSLSSERGELKIRHLNFSWF
;
A
#
# COMPACT_ATOMS: atom_id res chain seq x y z
N LEU A 1 -18.01 21.59 35.14
CA LEU A 1 -18.63 21.01 33.93
C LEU A 1 -17.99 21.72 32.74
N ASN A 2 -16.84 21.22 32.27
CA ASN A 2 -16.21 21.76 31.07
C ASN A 2 -16.77 20.99 29.88
N HIS A 3 -17.70 21.60 29.16
CA HIS A 3 -18.09 21.16 27.83
C HIS A 3 -16.95 21.51 26.89
N THR A 4 -16.08 20.54 26.61
CA THR A 4 -15.16 20.61 25.48
C THR A 4 -16.01 20.46 24.22
N THR A 5 -16.20 21.55 23.49
CA THR A 5 -16.85 21.57 22.18
C THR A 5 -15.95 20.80 21.22
N ASP A 6 -16.25 19.53 21.01
CA ASP A 6 -15.57 18.68 20.03
C ASP A 6 -15.87 19.26 18.64
N ALA A 7 -14.88 19.86 17.99
CA ALA A 7 -15.02 20.30 16.62
C ALA A 7 -15.37 19.06 15.79
N PRO A 8 -16.39 19.11 14.90
CA PRO A 8 -16.77 17.93 14.13
C PRO A 8 -15.57 17.48 13.31
N VAL A 9 -15.08 16.27 13.60
CA VAL A 9 -14.04 15.62 12.81
C VAL A 9 -14.54 15.55 11.38
N ALA A 10 -13.84 16.21 10.46
CA ALA A 10 -14.21 16.21 9.05
C ALA A 10 -14.21 14.76 8.53
N VAL A 11 -15.38 14.28 8.11
CA VAL A 11 -15.55 12.94 7.54
C VAL A 11 -15.41 13.05 6.04
N GLU A 12 -14.50 12.28 5.45
CA GLU A 12 -14.33 12.18 4.00
C GLU A 12 -15.59 11.54 3.36
N THR A 13 -16.15 12.20 2.37
CA THR A 13 -17.37 11.76 1.66
C THR A 13 -17.09 11.52 0.18
N LEU A 14 -18.05 10.91 -0.53
CA LEU A 14 -17.93 10.67 -1.97
C LEU A 14 -17.87 11.97 -2.78
N ASP A 15 -18.45 13.06 -2.27
CA ASP A 15 -18.44 14.37 -2.93
C ASP A 15 -17.05 15.02 -2.92
N ASP A 16 -16.18 14.59 -1.99
CA ASP A 16 -14.79 15.04 -1.90
C ASP A 16 -13.85 14.27 -2.86
N VAL A 17 -14.36 13.24 -3.54
CA VAL A 17 -13.55 12.36 -4.39
C VAL A 17 -13.47 12.92 -5.82
N PRO A 18 -12.27 13.15 -6.36
CA PRO A 18 -12.13 13.64 -7.73
C PRO A 18 -12.71 12.67 -8.76
N GLU A 19 -13.31 13.22 -9.82
CA GLU A 19 -14.03 12.42 -10.82
C GLU A 19 -13.13 11.39 -11.52
N HIS A 20 -11.84 11.71 -11.76
CA HIS A 20 -10.90 10.76 -12.38
C HIS A 20 -10.63 9.55 -11.48
N VAL A 21 -10.69 9.72 -10.16
CA VAL A 21 -10.56 8.60 -9.21
C VAL A 21 -11.75 7.67 -9.36
N LEU A 22 -12.97 8.22 -9.41
CA LEU A 22 -14.20 7.45 -9.55
C LEU A 22 -14.24 6.68 -10.88
N ARG A 23 -13.87 7.34 -11.99
CA ARG A 23 -13.76 6.69 -13.31
C ARG A 23 -12.67 5.62 -13.37
N GLY A 24 -11.64 5.73 -12.53
CA GLY A 24 -10.54 4.78 -12.46
C GLY A 24 -10.85 3.49 -11.68
N LEU A 25 -12.00 3.41 -10.99
CA LEU A 25 -12.40 2.23 -10.23
C LEU A 25 -12.72 1.06 -11.18
N PRO A 26 -12.13 -0.12 -10.96
CA PRO A 26 -12.56 -1.35 -11.62
C PRO A 26 -14.02 -1.69 -11.28
N GLU A 27 -14.72 -2.37 -12.19
CA GLU A 27 -16.14 -2.75 -11.98
C GLU A 27 -16.38 -3.63 -10.74
N ASP A 28 -15.36 -4.37 -10.31
CA ASP A 28 -15.43 -5.26 -9.16
C ASP A 28 -15.27 -4.55 -7.81
N VAL A 29 -15.10 -3.23 -7.80
CA VAL A 29 -14.96 -2.43 -6.58
C VAL A 29 -15.75 -1.12 -6.61
N ARG A 30 -16.05 -0.58 -5.43
CA ARG A 30 -16.67 0.74 -5.23
C ARG A 30 -16.17 1.41 -3.96
N LEU A 31 -16.32 2.73 -3.86
CA LEU A 31 -16.07 3.47 -2.63
C LEU A 31 -17.31 3.51 -1.75
N PHE A 32 -17.13 3.27 -0.46
CA PHE A 32 -18.13 3.45 0.60
C PHE A 32 -17.41 3.85 1.89
N PRO A 33 -18.12 4.38 2.92
CA PRO A 33 -17.53 4.60 4.23
C PRO A 33 -16.76 3.36 4.73
N SER A 34 -15.58 3.57 5.29
CA SER A 34 -14.74 2.47 5.76
C SER A 34 -15.31 1.86 7.04
N ALA A 35 -15.20 0.53 7.16
CA ALA A 35 -15.53 -0.20 8.37
C ALA A 35 -14.40 -0.17 9.41
N VAL A 36 -13.17 0.14 9.00
CA VAL A 36 -11.99 0.21 9.88
C VAL A 36 -11.68 1.63 10.36
N ASP A 37 -12.06 2.64 9.58
CA ASP A 37 -11.90 4.06 9.91
C ASP A 37 -13.17 4.85 9.57
N LYS A 38 -13.94 5.25 10.59
CA LYS A 38 -15.24 5.92 10.41
C LYS A 38 -15.13 7.32 9.80
N THR A 39 -13.93 7.89 9.73
CA THR A 39 -13.69 9.23 9.20
C THR A 39 -13.30 9.22 7.72
N ARG A 40 -13.13 8.03 7.13
CA ARG A 40 -12.58 7.85 5.78
C ARG A 40 -13.49 7.01 4.90
N LEU A 41 -13.28 7.14 3.60
CA LEU A 41 -13.77 6.16 2.65
C LEU A 41 -12.87 4.92 2.63
N GLY A 42 -13.45 3.81 2.21
CA GLY A 42 -12.78 2.55 1.94
C GLY A 42 -13.21 1.99 0.58
N VAL A 43 -12.38 1.11 0.03
CA VAL A 43 -12.70 0.39 -1.22
C VAL A 43 -13.34 -0.94 -0.88
N TRP A 44 -14.50 -1.24 -1.47
CA TRP A 44 -15.27 -2.45 -1.21
C TRP A 44 -15.42 -3.30 -2.45
N ALA A 45 -15.23 -4.60 -2.30
CA ALA A 45 -15.45 -5.58 -3.37
C ALA A 45 -16.95 -5.74 -3.64
N THR A 46 -17.40 -5.44 -4.87
CA THR A 46 -18.78 -5.65 -5.34
C THR A 46 -18.94 -7.01 -6.02
N LYS A 47 -17.88 -7.51 -6.66
CA LYS A 47 -17.78 -8.83 -7.27
C LYS A 47 -16.71 -9.67 -6.56
N SER A 48 -16.60 -10.95 -6.91
CA SER A 48 -15.59 -11.83 -6.34
C SER A 48 -14.20 -11.48 -6.88
N ILE A 49 -13.30 -11.09 -5.99
CA ILE A 49 -11.89 -10.82 -6.29
C ILE A 49 -11.10 -12.08 -6.01
N LEU A 50 -10.61 -12.74 -7.06
CA LEU A 50 -9.83 -13.97 -6.92
C LEU A 50 -8.46 -13.72 -6.27
N LYS A 51 -7.96 -14.74 -5.56
CA LYS A 51 -6.59 -14.74 -5.04
C LYS A 51 -5.61 -14.51 -6.19
N GLY A 52 -4.65 -13.63 -5.98
CA GLY A 52 -3.63 -13.28 -6.94
C GLY A 52 -4.01 -12.19 -7.95
N LYS A 53 -5.27 -11.72 -7.97
CA LYS A 53 -5.65 -10.54 -8.75
C LYS A 53 -4.78 -9.35 -8.34
N LYS A 54 -4.23 -8.63 -9.33
CA LYS A 54 -3.37 -7.46 -9.12
C LYS A 54 -4.14 -6.20 -9.48
N PHE A 55 -3.97 -5.18 -8.66
CA PHE A 55 -4.48 -3.83 -8.85
C PHE A 55 -3.29 -2.87 -8.90
N GLY A 56 -3.32 -1.90 -9.80
CA GLY A 56 -2.23 -0.96 -9.95
C GLY A 56 -2.00 -0.52 -11.39
N PRO A 57 -1.01 0.36 -11.57
CA PRO A 57 -0.08 0.83 -10.53
C PRO A 57 -0.70 1.82 -9.51
N PHE A 58 -0.12 1.94 -8.32
CA PHE A 58 -0.38 3.04 -7.38
C PHE A 58 0.20 4.33 -7.98
N VAL A 59 -0.62 5.38 -8.00
CA VAL A 59 -0.29 6.65 -8.65
C VAL A 59 -0.24 7.75 -7.61
N GLY A 60 0.75 8.64 -7.75
CA GLY A 60 0.98 9.80 -6.90
C GLY A 60 2.17 10.61 -7.41
N ASP A 61 2.43 11.74 -6.79
CA ASP A 61 3.57 12.59 -7.12
C ASP A 61 4.88 11.96 -6.65
N LYS A 62 5.86 11.90 -7.54
CA LYS A 62 7.21 11.47 -7.18
C LYS A 62 7.98 12.61 -6.51
N LYS A 63 8.32 12.47 -5.23
CA LYS A 63 9.02 13.51 -4.46
C LYS A 63 9.99 12.92 -3.43
N LYS A 64 10.83 13.77 -2.82
CA LYS A 64 11.72 13.34 -1.73
C LYS A 64 10.93 13.13 -0.44
N ARG A 65 11.43 12.25 0.44
CA ARG A 65 10.77 11.93 1.71
C ARG A 65 10.47 13.16 2.57
N SER A 66 11.36 14.14 2.56
CA SER A 66 11.21 15.41 3.27
C SER A 66 10.05 16.29 2.76
N GLN A 67 9.52 16.01 1.57
CA GLN A 67 8.42 16.77 0.95
C GLN A 67 7.06 16.09 1.10
N VAL A 68 7.03 14.88 1.67
CA VAL A 68 5.79 14.10 1.88
C VAL A 68 5.10 14.58 3.15
N LYS A 69 3.83 14.95 3.03
CA LYS A 69 3.05 15.48 4.17
C LYS A 69 2.40 14.40 5.03
N SER A 70 2.10 13.24 4.45
CA SER A 70 1.45 12.12 5.14
C SER A 70 2.12 10.80 4.81
N ASN A 71 2.29 9.97 5.84
CA ASN A 71 2.83 8.61 5.71
C ASN A 71 1.77 7.58 5.31
N VAL A 72 0.49 8.00 5.27
CA VAL A 72 -0.63 7.11 5.02
C VAL A 72 -0.80 6.83 3.52
N TYR A 73 -0.57 7.84 2.69
CA TYR A 73 -0.87 7.83 1.26
C TYR A 73 0.38 7.72 0.38
N MET A 74 1.44 7.10 0.88
CA MET A 74 2.73 7.10 0.22
C MET A 74 3.42 5.74 0.23
N TRP A 75 4.28 5.54 -0.76
CA TRP A 75 5.21 4.43 -0.83
C TRP A 75 6.62 4.93 -1.13
N GLU A 76 7.63 4.32 -0.52
CA GLU A 76 9.03 4.55 -0.87
C GLU A 76 9.49 3.55 -1.92
N VAL A 77 10.14 4.03 -2.96
CA VAL A 77 10.69 3.25 -4.07
C VAL A 77 12.12 3.71 -4.33
N TYR A 78 13.04 2.76 -4.52
CA TYR A 78 14.42 3.06 -4.83
C TYR A 78 14.65 3.19 -6.33
N TYR A 79 15.31 4.28 -6.74
CA TYR A 79 15.73 4.52 -8.12
C TYR A 79 17.26 4.64 -8.17
N PRO A 80 17.96 3.86 -9.01
CA PRO A 80 19.43 3.88 -9.06
C PRO A 80 20.04 5.27 -9.21
N ASN A 81 19.42 6.13 -10.02
CA ASN A 81 19.94 7.46 -10.32
C ASN A 81 19.46 8.56 -9.35
N LEU A 82 18.43 8.28 -8.53
CA LEU A 82 17.80 9.29 -7.67
C LEU A 82 17.81 8.92 -6.19
N GLY A 83 18.24 7.70 -5.85
CA GLY A 83 18.10 7.12 -4.52
C GLY A 83 16.64 6.81 -4.17
N TRP A 84 16.35 6.82 -2.86
CA TRP A 84 14.99 6.67 -2.34
C TRP A 84 14.12 7.87 -2.73
N MET A 85 12.98 7.57 -3.34
CA MET A 85 11.94 8.52 -3.70
C MET A 85 10.60 8.03 -3.16
N CYS A 86 9.67 8.94 -2.94
CA CYS A 86 8.31 8.63 -2.52
C CYS A 86 7.36 8.81 -3.69
N VAL A 87 6.42 7.89 -3.85
CA VAL A 87 5.20 8.09 -4.64
C VAL A 87 4.11 8.51 -3.65
N ASP A 88 3.71 9.78 -3.68
CA ASP A 88 2.82 10.39 -2.68
C ASP A 88 1.46 10.79 -3.30
N ALA A 89 0.40 10.14 -2.81
CA ALA A 89 -0.99 10.37 -3.20
C ALA A 89 -1.79 11.09 -2.09
N THR A 90 -1.12 11.85 -1.22
CA THR A 90 -1.79 12.65 -0.18
C THR A 90 -2.82 13.59 -0.81
N ASP A 91 -2.45 14.26 -1.91
CA ASP A 91 -3.35 15.04 -2.74
C ASP A 91 -4.26 14.10 -3.57
N PRO A 92 -5.59 14.09 -3.36
CA PRO A 92 -6.52 13.28 -4.13
C PRO A 92 -6.43 13.53 -5.65
N GLU A 93 -6.07 14.74 -6.08
CA GLU A 93 -5.93 15.10 -7.49
C GLU A 93 -4.75 14.41 -8.17
N LYS A 94 -3.74 14.03 -7.39
CA LYS A 94 -2.53 13.35 -7.87
C LYS A 94 -2.59 11.84 -7.72
N GLY A 95 -3.51 11.35 -6.89
CA GLY A 95 -3.71 9.94 -6.62
C GLY A 95 -4.69 9.26 -7.58
N ASN A 96 -4.71 7.93 -7.51
CA ASN A 96 -5.82 7.12 -8.02
C ASN A 96 -6.57 6.44 -6.86
N TRP A 97 -7.58 5.64 -7.20
CA TRP A 97 -8.45 4.98 -6.23
C TRP A 97 -7.72 4.08 -5.21
N LEU A 98 -6.49 3.66 -5.49
CA LEU A 98 -5.69 2.85 -4.56
C LEU A 98 -5.30 3.61 -3.29
N ARG A 99 -5.33 4.96 -3.28
CA ARG A 99 -5.13 5.77 -2.06
C ARG A 99 -6.20 5.53 -1.00
N TYR A 100 -7.40 5.10 -1.42
CA TYR A 100 -8.55 4.88 -0.53
C TYR A 100 -8.60 3.45 0.03
N ILE A 101 -7.62 2.60 -0.29
CA ILE A 101 -7.50 1.29 0.34
C ILE A 101 -6.88 1.48 1.72
N ASN A 102 -7.62 1.07 2.75
CA ASN A 102 -7.21 1.24 4.13
C ASN A 102 -6.27 0.14 4.62
N TRP A 103 -5.64 0.42 5.76
CA TRP A 103 -4.86 -0.55 6.50
C TRP A 103 -5.78 -1.45 7.32
N ALA A 104 -5.58 -2.75 7.20
CA ALA A 104 -6.09 -3.75 8.11
C ALA A 104 -5.48 -3.52 9.50
N ARG A 105 -6.31 -3.65 10.52
CA ARG A 105 -5.91 -3.62 11.94
C ARG A 105 -5.42 -4.99 12.41
N SER A 106 -5.69 -6.05 11.63
CA SER A 106 -5.19 -7.40 11.90
C SER A 106 -5.05 -8.25 10.63
N GLY A 107 -4.21 -9.30 10.70
CA GLY A 107 -4.08 -10.27 9.60
C GLY A 107 -5.35 -11.06 9.28
N LYS A 108 -6.35 -11.08 10.19
CA LYS A 108 -7.64 -11.74 9.95
C LYS A 108 -8.46 -11.02 8.88
N GLU A 109 -8.48 -9.68 8.94
CA GLU A 109 -9.23 -8.85 7.99
C GLU A 109 -8.43 -8.47 6.74
N GLN A 110 -7.09 -8.60 6.77
CA GLN A 110 -6.23 -8.41 5.61
C GLN A 110 -6.67 -9.25 4.40
N ASN A 111 -6.76 -8.62 3.24
CA ASN A 111 -7.02 -9.32 1.99
C ASN A 111 -6.13 -8.85 0.81
N LEU A 112 -5.40 -7.75 0.94
CA LEU A 112 -4.36 -7.33 0.01
C LEU A 112 -2.97 -7.28 0.66
N PHE A 113 -1.95 -7.25 -0.20
CA PHE A 113 -0.60 -6.85 0.15
C PHE A 113 0.03 -5.99 -0.94
N PRO A 114 0.97 -5.10 -0.57
CA PRO A 114 1.76 -4.34 -1.53
C PRO A 114 2.87 -5.18 -2.19
N LEU A 115 3.08 -4.93 -3.46
CA LEU A 115 4.05 -5.60 -4.32
C LEU A 115 4.73 -4.56 -5.20
N GLU A 116 6.05 -4.46 -5.15
CA GLU A 116 6.79 -3.62 -6.09
C GLU A 116 7.20 -4.44 -7.31
N ILE A 117 6.88 -3.93 -8.51
CA ILE A 117 7.30 -4.48 -9.80
C ILE A 117 7.87 -3.34 -10.62
N ASN A 118 9.12 -3.47 -11.09
CA ASN A 118 9.77 -2.46 -11.92
C ASN A 118 9.66 -1.03 -11.35
N ARG A 119 9.96 -0.85 -10.05
CA ARG A 119 9.91 0.46 -9.36
C ARG A 119 8.52 1.09 -9.34
N THR A 120 7.49 0.25 -9.36
CA THR A 120 6.10 0.66 -9.35
C THR A 120 5.32 -0.22 -8.37
N ILE A 121 4.44 0.40 -7.58
CA ILE A 121 3.70 -0.32 -6.54
C ILE A 121 2.38 -0.83 -7.08
N TYR A 122 2.07 -2.08 -6.78
CA TYR A 122 0.81 -2.76 -7.07
C TYR A 122 0.28 -3.37 -5.79
N TYR A 123 -1.02 -3.59 -5.71
CA TYR A 123 -1.61 -4.40 -4.64
C TYR A 123 -2.14 -5.70 -5.18
N LYS A 124 -1.87 -6.80 -4.49
CA LYS A 124 -2.28 -8.13 -4.94
C LYS A 124 -3.17 -8.79 -3.90
N SER A 125 -4.23 -9.44 -4.37
CA SER A 125 -5.17 -10.15 -3.52
C SER A 125 -4.58 -11.43 -2.94
N LEU A 126 -4.80 -11.66 -1.65
CA LEU A 126 -4.31 -12.81 -0.90
C LEU A 126 -5.31 -13.95 -0.80
N LYS A 127 -6.58 -13.60 -0.82
CA LYS A 127 -7.69 -14.52 -0.63
C LYS A 127 -8.91 -13.99 -1.35
N VAL A 128 -9.82 -14.90 -1.68
CA VAL A 128 -11.05 -14.52 -2.35
C VAL A 128 -11.81 -13.52 -1.48
N SER A 129 -12.15 -12.36 -2.05
CA SER A 129 -12.86 -11.29 -1.36
C SER A 129 -14.15 -10.96 -2.11
N LEU A 130 -15.27 -11.01 -1.39
CA LEU A 130 -16.60 -10.73 -1.93
C LEU A 130 -17.40 -9.97 -0.87
N LYS A 131 -18.01 -8.83 -1.24
CA LYS A 131 -18.81 -7.98 -0.35
C LYS A 131 -18.07 -7.57 0.93
N LYS A 132 -16.76 -7.32 0.83
CA LYS A 132 -15.91 -6.89 1.95
C LYS A 132 -15.06 -5.69 1.56
N GLU A 133 -14.73 -4.87 2.54
CA GLU A 133 -13.71 -3.84 2.39
C GLU A 133 -12.37 -4.51 2.07
N ILE A 134 -11.66 -3.90 1.14
CA ILE A 134 -10.37 -4.31 0.65
C ILE A 134 -9.31 -3.61 1.49
N LEU A 135 -8.44 -4.37 2.15
CA LEU A 135 -7.55 -3.87 3.20
C LEU A 135 -6.12 -4.38 3.01
N LEU A 136 -5.17 -3.45 3.10
CA LEU A 136 -3.72 -3.70 3.07
C LEU A 136 -3.18 -4.07 4.45
N PHE A 137 -2.08 -4.79 4.50
CA PHE A 137 -1.32 -4.94 5.74
C PHE A 137 0.16 -4.99 5.40
N LEU A 138 0.98 -4.19 6.10
CA LEU A 138 2.42 -4.43 6.16
C LEU A 138 2.62 -5.52 7.19
N ILE A 139 3.15 -6.65 6.75
CA ILE A 139 3.29 -7.82 7.59
C ILE A 139 4.31 -7.51 8.67
N GLN A 140 3.85 -7.35 9.91
CA GLN A 140 4.80 -7.29 11.03
C GLN A 140 5.12 -8.68 11.59
N ASN A 141 4.22 -9.67 11.59
CA ASN A 141 4.48 -11.03 12.13
C ASN A 141 3.44 -12.08 11.71
N SER A 142 3.23 -12.30 10.40
CA SER A 142 2.32 -13.37 9.94
C SER A 142 3.09 -14.67 9.69
N PRO A 143 2.61 -15.86 10.11
CA PRO A 143 3.16 -17.15 9.68
C PRO A 143 3.17 -17.33 8.16
N LEU A 144 2.38 -16.53 7.43
CA LEU A 144 2.36 -16.50 5.97
C LEU A 144 3.58 -15.74 5.39
N ALA A 145 4.34 -14.99 6.20
CA ALA A 145 5.60 -14.31 5.85
C ALA A 145 6.58 -15.20 5.06
N SER A 146 6.68 -16.46 5.45
CA SER A 146 7.53 -17.46 4.81
C SER A 146 7.02 -17.86 3.42
N ASP A 147 5.70 -18.00 3.25
CA ASP A 147 5.09 -18.27 1.94
C ASP A 147 5.21 -17.06 0.99
N TRP A 148 5.19 -15.83 1.53
CA TRP A 148 5.38 -14.60 0.74
C TRP A 148 6.80 -14.48 0.19
N LYS A 149 7.82 -14.83 0.97
CA LYS A 149 9.22 -14.85 0.53
C LYS A 149 9.39 -15.77 -0.69
N LYS A 150 8.87 -17.00 -0.60
CA LYS A 150 8.90 -17.97 -1.72
C LYS A 150 8.18 -17.47 -2.97
N GLN A 151 7.04 -16.80 -2.82
CA GLN A 151 6.32 -16.27 -3.98
C GLN A 151 7.01 -15.08 -4.62
N SER A 152 7.73 -14.27 -3.83
CA SER A 152 8.55 -13.18 -4.34
C SER A 152 9.84 -13.66 -5.00
N GLU A 153 10.51 -14.70 -4.50
CA GLU A 153 11.72 -15.24 -5.14
C GLU A 153 11.47 -15.75 -6.56
N ASN A 154 10.27 -16.25 -6.83
CA ASN A 154 9.85 -16.74 -8.14
C ASN A 154 9.33 -15.64 -9.09
N THR A 155 9.27 -14.39 -8.64
CA THR A 155 8.86 -13.24 -9.47
C THR A 155 9.90 -12.14 -9.35
N LEU A 156 10.21 -11.38 -10.41
CA LEU A 156 11.12 -10.23 -10.29
C LEU A 156 10.44 -9.07 -9.55
N CYS A 157 10.01 -9.29 -8.30
CA CYS A 157 9.18 -8.40 -7.52
C CYS A 157 9.67 -8.32 -6.07
N SER A 158 9.66 -7.13 -5.49
CA SER A 158 10.02 -6.92 -4.09
C SER A 158 8.74 -6.87 -3.24
N VAL A 159 8.73 -7.63 -2.14
CA VAL A 159 7.64 -7.57 -1.16
C VAL A 159 7.97 -6.49 -0.15
N MET A 160 7.05 -5.55 0.06
CA MET A 160 7.25 -4.50 1.05
C MET A 160 7.08 -5.06 2.46
N ILE A 161 8.19 -5.41 3.11
CA ILE A 161 8.26 -5.81 4.51
C ILE A 161 9.03 -4.71 5.25
N GLU A 162 8.33 -4.02 6.14
CA GLU A 162 8.77 -2.81 6.88
C GLU A 162 9.02 -1.56 6.01
N ASN A 163 8.72 -0.39 6.60
CA ASN A 163 8.90 0.94 6.00
C ASN A 163 10.40 1.35 5.89
N ARG A 164 11.20 0.55 5.18
CA ARG A 164 12.45 0.89 4.47
C ARG A 164 13.12 -0.39 3.95
N ILE A 165 13.29 -0.54 2.63
CA ILE A 165 13.77 -1.80 2.04
C ILE A 165 15.27 -1.92 1.74
N TRP A 166 16.18 -0.95 1.89
CA TRP A 166 17.61 -1.14 1.54
C TRP A 166 17.88 -1.59 0.07
N SER A 167 19.04 -1.24 -0.48
CA SER A 167 19.50 -1.70 -1.80
C SER A 167 20.99 -2.01 -1.72
N PRO A 168 21.48 -3.02 -2.46
CA PRO A 168 22.89 -3.42 -2.43
C PRO A 168 23.82 -2.31 -2.97
N PRO A 169 25.12 -2.32 -2.59
CA PRO A 169 26.07 -1.37 -3.16
C PRO A 169 26.24 -1.62 -4.66
N ALA A 170 26.55 -0.54 -5.41
CA ALA A 170 26.74 -0.56 -6.85
C ALA A 170 27.79 -1.61 -7.30
N PRO A 171 27.66 -2.20 -8.50
CA PRO A 171 28.55 -3.26 -8.94
C PRO A 171 29.93 -2.68 -9.26
N SER A 172 30.90 -2.93 -8.38
CA SER A 172 32.27 -3.10 -8.83
C SER A 172 32.42 -4.55 -9.29
N SER A 173 32.78 -4.69 -10.57
CA SER A 173 33.20 -5.92 -11.27
C SER A 173 32.16 -7.02 -11.50
N LEU A 174 32.07 -7.42 -12.77
CA LEU A 174 31.40 -8.59 -13.28
C LEU A 174 31.66 -9.85 -12.43
N SER A 175 30.62 -10.40 -11.81
CA SER A 175 30.48 -11.84 -11.68
C SER A 175 29.01 -12.22 -11.48
N SER A 176 28.63 -13.32 -12.12
CA SER A 176 27.32 -13.96 -12.01
C SER A 176 27.10 -14.44 -10.58
N GLU A 177 26.36 -13.69 -9.77
CA GLU A 177 25.86 -14.18 -8.49
C GLU A 177 24.34 -13.97 -8.40
N ARG A 178 23.66 -15.11 -8.27
CA ARG A 178 22.24 -15.24 -7.93
C ARG A 178 21.93 -14.31 -6.76
N GLY A 179 21.05 -13.33 -6.98
CA GLY A 179 20.67 -12.36 -5.96
C GLY A 179 19.98 -13.03 -4.77
N GLU A 180 20.74 -13.25 -3.69
CA GLU A 180 20.19 -13.63 -2.39
C GLU A 180 19.39 -12.47 -1.78
N LEU A 181 18.14 -12.72 -1.41
CA LEU A 181 17.32 -11.80 -0.61
C LEU A 181 17.86 -11.75 0.82
N LYS A 182 18.61 -10.69 1.17
CA LYS A 182 19.06 -10.44 2.54
C LYS A 182 17.99 -9.67 3.33
N ILE A 183 17.32 -10.37 4.26
CA ILE A 183 16.36 -9.80 5.21
C ILE A 183 17.13 -9.21 6.40
N ARG A 184 16.90 -7.92 6.74
CA ARG A 184 17.33 -7.33 8.02
C ARG A 184 16.12 -6.99 8.88
N HIS A 185 16.11 -7.47 10.12
CA HIS A 185 15.20 -7.09 11.20
C HIS A 185 15.54 -5.69 11.72
N LEU A 186 14.57 -4.79 11.88
CA LEU A 186 14.68 -3.67 12.84
C LEU A 186 13.35 -3.36 13.53
N ASN A 187 13.41 -3.41 14.87
CA ASN A 187 12.32 -3.10 15.79
C ASN A 187 11.79 -1.66 15.61
N PHE A 188 10.47 -1.51 15.60
CA PHE A 188 9.82 -0.25 15.96
C PHE A 188 8.81 -0.48 17.08
N SER A 189 9.14 0.06 18.25
CA SER A 189 8.23 0.24 19.38
C SER A 189 7.15 1.25 18.96
N TRP A 190 5.90 0.85 19.09
CA TRP A 190 4.73 1.69 18.83
C TRP A 190 4.61 2.77 19.91
N PHE A 191 4.36 4.02 19.50
CA PHE A 191 3.71 5.06 20.31
C PHE A 191 2.31 5.29 19.74
#